data_AF-A0A6L6CD31-F1
#
_entry.id   AF-A0A6L6CD31-F1
#
_cell.length_a   1.000
_cell.length_b   1.000
_cell.length_c   1.000
_cell.angle_alpha   90.00
_cell.angle_beta   90.00
_cell.angle_gamma   90.00
#
_symmetry.space_group_name_H-M   'P 1'
#
loop_
_entity.id
_entity.type
_entity.pdbx_description
1 polymer ?
#
loop_
_entity_poly.entity_id
_entity_poly.type
_entity_poly.pdbx_seq_one_letter_code
_entity_poly.pdbx_strand_id
1 'polypeptide(L)' 'MAYSSEDLATMDSIIKRYPRSRSAIMPLLHFVQSQIGFVNGEGIALIAPLLTLEAAEVSAVA' A
#
# COMPACT_ATOMS: atom_id res chain seq x y z
N MET A 1 15.68 -1.85 3.63
CA MET A 1 14.21 -1.89 3.44
C MET A 1 13.93 -1.24 2.11
N ALA A 2 13.07 -1.83 1.28
CA ALA A 2 12.78 -1.29 -0.06
C ALA A 2 12.03 0.06 -0.01
N TYR A 3 11.46 0.41 1.16
CA TYR A 3 10.69 1.63 1.38
C TYR A 3 11.34 2.50 2.46
N SER A 4 11.42 3.79 2.16
CA SER A 4 11.93 4.85 3.03
C SER A 4 10.84 5.45 3.93
N SER A 5 11.23 6.33 4.85
CA SER A 5 10.27 7.11 5.64
C SER A 5 9.42 8.07 4.80
N GLU A 6 9.95 8.56 3.67
CA GLU A 6 9.23 9.41 2.72
C GLU A 6 8.15 8.62 1.97
N ASP A 7 8.44 7.35 1.65
CA ASP A 7 7.45 6.45 1.05
C ASP A 7 6.25 6.24 1.97
N LEU A 8 6.50 6.04 3.27
CA LEU A 8 5.43 5.91 4.27
C LEU A 8 4.56 7.17 4.37
N ALA A 9 5.19 8.36 4.35
CA ALA A 9 4.46 9.62 4.35
C ALA A 9 3.61 9.78 3.08
N THR A 10 4.12 9.35 1.94
CA THR A 10 3.39 9.34 0.66
C THR A 10 2.19 8.41 0.73
N MET A 11 2.37 7.18 1.23
CA MET A 11 1.28 6.22 1.43
C MET A 11 0.19 6.77 2.34
N ASP A 12 0.55 7.38 3.47
CA ASP A 12 -0.41 8.03 4.38
C ASP A 12 -1.17 9.17 3.68
N SER A 13 -0.48 9.97 2.86
CA SER A 13 -1.13 11.02 2.05
C SER A 13 -2.11 10.46 1.03
N ILE A 14 -1.85 9.28 0.47
CA ILE A 14 -2.76 8.58 -0.46
C ILE A 14 -4.00 8.12 0.30
N ILE A 15 -3.82 7.49 1.46
CA ILE A 15 -4.93 6.98 2.29
C ILE A 15 -5.88 8.11 2.68
N LYS A 16 -5.35 9.26 3.10
CA LYS A 16 -6.12 10.45 3.50
C LYS A 16 -7.01 11.03 2.40
N ARG A 17 -6.82 10.67 1.13
CA ARG A 17 -7.67 11.10 0.01
C ARG A 17 -9.00 10.34 -0.05
N TYR A 18 -9.14 9.23 0.68
CA TYR A 18 -10.31 8.38 0.63
C TYR A 18 -11.09 8.43 1.95
N PRO A 19 -12.43 8.57 1.90
CA PRO A 19 -13.28 8.54 3.11
C PRO A 19 -13.29 7.15 3.78
N ARG A 20 -12.89 6.10 3.05
CA ARG A 20 -12.72 4.74 3.55
C ARG A 20 -11.31 4.28 3.21
N SER A 21 -10.50 3.91 4.21
CA SER A 21 -9.10 3.48 4.03
C SER A 21 -8.96 2.34 3.03
N ARG A 22 -9.87 1.34 3.09
CA ARG A 22 -9.90 0.20 2.14
C ARG A 22 -9.96 0.62 0.66
N SER A 23 -10.52 1.78 0.33
CA SER A 23 -10.53 2.27 -1.06
C SER A 23 -9.15 2.68 -1.58
N ALA A 24 -8.15 2.82 -0.70
CA ALA A 24 -6.78 3.13 -1.05
C ALA A 24 -5.93 1.91 -1.44
N ILE A 25 -6.45 0.66 -1.41
CA ILE A 25 -5.68 -0.55 -1.77
C ILE A 25 -5.04 -0.41 -3.15
N MET A 26 -5.84 -0.19 -4.21
CA MET A 26 -5.32 -0.13 -5.58
C MET A 26 -4.32 1.04 -5.78
N PRO A 27 -4.60 2.27 -5.30
CA PRO A 27 -3.59 3.34 -5.30
C PRO A 27 -2.27 3.00 -4.61
N LEU A 28 -2.32 2.33 -3.45
CA LEU A 28 -1.10 1.94 -2.72
C LEU A 28 -0.35 0.82 -3.44
N LEU A 29 -1.05 -0.15 -4.03
CA LEU A 29 -0.44 -1.19 -4.87
C LEU A 29 0.27 -0.59 -6.08
N HIS A 30 -0.34 0.41 -6.74
CA HIS A 30 0.30 1.14 -7.82
C HIS A 30 1.54 1.94 -7.35
N PHE A 31 1.49 2.54 -6.16
CA PHE A 31 2.66 3.21 -5.59
C PHE A 31 3.80 2.23 -5.28
N VAL A 32 3.51 1.09 -4.67
CA VAL A 32 4.49 0.01 -4.47
C VAL A 32 5.11 -0.41 -5.81
N GLN A 33 4.27 -0.63 -6.82
CA GLN A 33 4.72 -0.99 -8.16
C GLN A 33 5.62 0.09 -8.78
N SER A 34 5.38 1.38 -8.55
CA SER A 34 6.23 2.45 -9.09
C SER A 34 7.61 2.51 -8.43
N GLN A 35 7.75 2.08 -7.17
CA GLN A 35 9.04 2.11 -6.46
C GLN A 35 10.01 1.02 -6.93
N ILE A 36 9.50 -0.17 -7.24
CA ILE A 36 10.35 -1.36 -7.50
C ILE A 36 10.02 -2.10 -8.81
N GLY A 37 9.03 -1.62 -9.57
CA GLY A 37 8.64 -2.15 -10.89
C GLY A 37 7.56 -3.23 -10.87
N PHE A 38 7.23 -3.81 -9.72
CA PHE A 38 6.19 -4.82 -9.56
C PHE A 38 5.64 -4.83 -8.13
N VAL A 39 4.46 -5.43 -7.92
CA VAL A 39 3.91 -5.65 -6.58
C VAL A 39 4.56 -6.91 -5.98
N ASN A 40 5.30 -6.75 -4.89
CA ASN A 40 5.93 -7.86 -4.18
C ASN A 40 5.28 -8.11 -2.80
N GLY A 41 5.64 -9.24 -2.19
CA GLY A 41 5.12 -9.61 -0.87
C GLY A 41 5.48 -8.60 0.24
N GLU A 42 6.65 -7.96 0.17
CA GLU A 42 7.04 -6.91 1.13
C GLU A 42 6.10 -5.70 1.06
N GLY A 43 5.74 -5.24 -0.15
CA GLY A 43 4.80 -4.15 -0.34
C GLY A 43 3.37 -4.51 0.09
N ILE A 44 2.92 -5.73 -0.16
CA ILE A 44 1.62 -6.22 0.34
C ILE A 44 1.61 -6.23 1.87
N ALA A 45 2.64 -6.79 2.50
CA ALA A 45 2.78 -6.84 3.96
C ALA A 45 2.90 -5.43 4.58
N LEU A 46 3.41 -4.46 3.83
CA LEU A 46 3.46 -3.06 4.23
C LEU A 46 2.09 -2.39 4.18
N ILE A 47 1.31 -2.61 3.12
CA ILE A 47 -0.01 -1.98 2.91
C ILE A 47 -1.05 -2.49 3.90
N ALA A 48 -1.04 -3.79 4.20
CA ALA A 48 -2.03 -4.45 5.06
C ALA A 48 -2.27 -3.72 6.40
N PRO A 49 -1.25 -3.47 7.25
CA PRO A 49 -1.45 -2.77 8.52
C PRO A 49 -1.87 -1.30 8.34
N LEU A 50 -1.41 -0.61 7.28
CA LEU A 50 -1.80 0.78 7.01
C LEU A 50 -3.30 0.94 6.76
N LEU A 51 -3.94 -0.10 6.22
CA LEU A 51 -5.37 -0.11 5.92
C LEU A 51 -6.21 -0.84 6.97
N THR A 52 -5.58 -1.40 8.02
CA THR A 52 -6.22 -2.29 9.00
C THR A 52 -6.86 -3.51 8.31
N LEU A 53 -6.09 -4.17 7.45
CA LEU A 53 -6.49 -5.36 6.69
C LEU A 53 -5.48 -6.48 6.87
N GLU A 54 -5.90 -7.69 6.52
CA GLU A 54 -4.98 -8.82 6.38
C GLU A 54 -4.23 -8.77 5.05
N ALA A 55 -3.00 -9.31 5.03
CA ALA A 55 -2.20 -9.39 3.80
C ALA A 55 -2.94 -10.15 2.68
N ALA A 56 -3.75 -11.15 3.04
CA ALA A 56 -4.59 -11.89 2.09
C ALA A 56 -5.66 -11.01 1.42
N GLU A 57 -6.26 -10.06 2.15
CA GLU A 57 -7.25 -9.12 1.59
C GLU A 57 -6.60 -8.17 0.57
N VAL A 58 -5.37 -7.73 0.84
CA VAL A 58 -4.61 -6.88 -0.09
C VAL A 58 -4.15 -7.68 -1.31
N SER A 59 -3.66 -8.90 -1.10
CA SER A 59 -3.20 -9.78 -2.17
C SER A 59 -4.31 -10.22 -3.13
N ALA A 60 -5.57 -10.25 -2.69
CA ALA A 60 -6.70 -10.58 -3.57
C ALA A 60 -7.03 -9.48 -4.59
N VAL A 61 -6.46 -8.28 -4.44
CA VAL A 61 -6.67 -7.12 -5.33
C VAL A 61 -5.51 -6.93 -6.31
N ALA A 62 -4.30 -7.35 -5.94
CA ALA A 62 -3.07 -7.20 -6.71
C ALA A 62 -3.02 -8.13 -7.93
#